data_AF-A0A9D2B9A4-F1
#
_entry.id   AF-A0A9D2B9A4-F1
#
_cell.length_a   1.000
_cell.length_b   1.000
_cell.length_c   1.000
_cell.angle_alpha   90.00
_cell.angle_beta   90.00
_cell.angle_gamma   90.00
#
_symmetry.space_group_name_H-M   'P 1'
#
loop_
_entity.id
_entity.type
_entity.pdbx_description
1 polymer ?
#
loop_
_entity_poly.entity_id
_entity_poly.type
_entity_poly.pdbx_seq_one_letter_code
_entity_poly.pdbx_strand_id
1 'polypeptide(L)' 'MEEEIYEKVEKYVKENLANMAFDKAYPYFQNFANKVGEEYGISGEDVVRKYFDIKNKR' A
#
# COMPACT_ATOMS: atom_id res chain seq x y z
N MET A 1 6.92 -12.53 0.36
CA MET A 1 5.70 -12.07 1.08
C MET A 1 5.77 -10.58 1.42
N GLU A 2 6.67 -10.11 2.30
CA GLU A 2 6.71 -8.67 2.64
C GLU A 2 7.19 -7.77 1.49
N GLU A 3 8.23 -8.19 0.76
CA GLU A 3 8.67 -7.47 -0.46
C GLU A 3 7.60 -7.48 -1.55
N GLU A 4 6.85 -8.56 -1.68
CA GLU A 4 5.80 -8.73 -2.68
C GLU A 4 4.60 -7.79 -2.42
N ILE A 5 4.19 -7.68 -1.15
CA ILE A 5 3.19 -6.70 -0.70
C ILE A 5 3.70 -5.27 -0.99
N TYR A 6 4.97 -5.00 -0.66
CA TYR A 6 5.58 -3.70 -0.91
C TYR A 6 5.59 -3.33 -2.40
N GLU A 7 6.06 -4.22 -3.29
CA GLU A 7 6.11 -3.94 -4.73
C GLU A 7 4.72 -3.71 -5.32
N LYS A 8 3.72 -4.50 -4.88
CA LYS A 8 2.34 -4.37 -5.34
C LYS A 8 1.73 -3.03 -4.93
N VAL A 9 1.92 -2.63 -3.67
CA VAL A 9 1.47 -1.33 -3.15
C VAL A 9 2.25 -0.17 -3.76
N GLU A 10 3.57 -0.28 -3.89
CA GLU A 10 4.41 0.75 -4.49
C GLU A 10 4.04 1.00 -5.96
N LYS A 11 3.81 -0.06 -6.73
CA LYS A 11 3.36 0.05 -8.12
C LYS A 11 2.03 0.78 -8.21
N TYR A 12 1.05 0.40 -7.37
CA TYR A 12 -0.25 1.06 -7.34
C TYR A 12 -0.12 2.55 -7.01
N VAL A 13 0.68 2.90 -6.00
CA VAL A 13 0.92 4.29 -5.60
C VAL A 13 1.56 5.09 -6.75
N LYS A 14 2.59 4.55 -7.41
CA LYS A 14 3.28 5.23 -8.53
C LYS A 14 2.38 5.42 -9.75
N GLU A 15 1.60 4.41 -10.11
CA GLU A 15 0.77 4.44 -11.32
C GLU A 15 -0.53 5.25 -11.13
N ASN A 16 -1.14 5.18 -9.94
CA ASN A 16 -2.49 5.70 -9.72
C ASN A 16 -2.55 6.93 -8.81
N LEU A 17 -1.59 7.07 -7.88
CA LEU A 17 -1.67 8.07 -6.81
C LEU A 17 -0.59 9.15 -6.89
N ALA A 18 0.46 8.98 -7.70
CA ALA A 18 1.60 9.89 -7.77
C ALA A 18 1.24 11.34 -8.16
N ASN A 19 0.20 11.52 -8.98
CA ASN A 19 -0.26 12.84 -9.43
C ASN A 19 -1.48 13.36 -8.65
N MET A 20 -1.83 12.71 -7.54
CA MET A 20 -3.01 13.03 -6.74
C MET A 20 -2.60 13.64 -5.39
N ALA A 21 -3.35 14.65 -4.93
CA ALA A 21 -3.16 15.18 -3.58
C ALA A 21 -3.41 14.09 -2.52
N PHE A 22 -2.64 14.10 -1.44
CA PHE A 22 -2.68 13.07 -0.40
C PHE A 22 -4.09 12.78 0.11
N ASP A 23 -4.87 13.83 0.43
CA ASP A 23 -6.23 13.68 0.98
C ASP A 23 -7.18 12.94 0.04
N LYS A 24 -6.97 13.11 -1.28
CA LYS A 24 -7.74 12.41 -2.30
C LYS A 24 -7.18 11.01 -2.55
N ALA A 25 -5.87 10.83 -2.46
CA ALA A 25 -5.18 9.56 -2.70
C ALA A 25 -5.38 8.55 -1.55
N TYR A 26 -5.46 9.04 -0.32
CA TYR A 26 -5.55 8.24 0.91
C TYR A 26 -6.70 7.22 0.90
N PRO A 27 -7.96 7.56 0.57
CA PRO A 27 -9.03 6.57 0.53
C PRO A 27 -8.80 5.47 -0.54
N TYR A 28 -8.20 5.80 -1.69
CA TYR A 28 -7.84 4.81 -2.71
C TYR A 28 -6.71 3.89 -2.24
N PHE A 29 -5.68 4.47 -1.62
CA PHE A 29 -4.58 3.73 -1.02
C PHE A 29 -5.08 2.76 0.05
N GLN A 30 -5.94 3.22 0.95
CA GLN A 30 -6.43 2.38 2.04
C GLN A 30 -7.36 1.27 1.55
N ASN A 31 -8.21 1.55 0.57
CA ASN A 31 -9.01 0.50 -0.09
C ASN A 31 -8.11 -0.54 -0.77
N PHE A 32 -7.05 -0.11 -1.46
CA PHE A 32 -6.10 -1.02 -2.09
C PHE A 32 -5.34 -1.86 -1.05
N ALA A 33 -4.87 -1.24 0.04
CA ALA A 33 -4.21 -1.94 1.12
C ALA A 33 -5.12 -2.99 1.77
N ASN A 34 -6.41 -2.69 1.96
CA ASN A 34 -7.39 -3.66 2.46
C ASN A 34 -7.56 -4.86 1.51
N LYS A 35 -7.67 -4.63 0.20
CA LYS A 35 -7.76 -5.73 -0.79
C LYS A 35 -6.51 -6.60 -0.79
N VAL A 36 -5.33 -5.99 -0.75
CA VAL A 36 -4.08 -6.73 -0.62
C VAL A 36 -4.07 -7.49 0.71
N GLY A 37 -4.54 -6.89 1.80
CA GLY A 37 -4.67 -7.58 3.08
C GLY A 37 -5.52 -8.85 2.99
N GLU A 38 -6.71 -8.75 2.40
CA GLU A 38 -7.63 -9.87 2.17
C GLU A 38 -6.99 -10.99 1.35
N GLU A 39 -6.23 -10.66 0.29
CA GLU A 39 -5.53 -11.65 -0.55
C GLU A 39 -4.46 -12.44 0.22
N TYR A 40 -3.77 -11.79 1.17
CA TYR A 40 -2.69 -12.41 1.96
C TYR A 40 -3.15 -12.86 3.36
N GLY A 41 -4.44 -12.75 3.67
CA GLY A 41 -5.00 -13.14 4.98
C GLY A 41 -4.53 -12.27 6.15
N ILE A 42 -4.17 -11.02 5.89
CA ILE A 42 -3.73 -10.03 6.89
C ILE A 42 -4.61 -8.79 6.88
N SER A 43 -4.51 -7.95 7.91
CA SER A 43 -5.24 -6.69 7.92
C SER A 43 -4.66 -5.70 6.90
N GLY A 44 -5.51 -4.82 6.34
CA GLY A 44 -5.00 -3.73 5.49
C GLY A 44 -4.08 -2.77 6.27
N GLU A 45 -4.28 -2.64 7.58
CA GLU A 45 -3.41 -1.87 8.46
C GLU A 45 -2.00 -2.49 8.55
N ASP A 46 -1.89 -3.83 8.62
CA ASP A 46 -0.61 -4.54 8.52
C ASP A 46 0.06 -4.35 7.17
N VAL A 47 -0.71 -4.31 6.07
CA VAL A 47 -0.19 -4.01 4.73
C VAL A 47 0.42 -2.61 4.69
N VAL A 48 -0.31 -1.60 5.22
CA VAL A 48 0.18 -0.22 5.30
C VAL A 48 1.45 -0.15 6.14
N ARG A 49 1.47 -0.79 7.31
CA ARG A 49 2.65 -0.83 8.18
C ARG A 49 3.86 -1.44 7.45
N LYS A 50 3.70 -2.61 6.82
CA LYS A 50 4.76 -3.27 6.05
C LYS A 50 5.28 -2.38 4.91
N TYR A 51 4.38 -1.71 4.20
CA TYR A 51 4.76 -0.78 3.13
C TYR A 51 5.64 0.37 3.64
N PHE A 52 5.23 1.05 4.73
CA PHE A 52 6.00 2.15 5.29
C PHE A 52 7.28 1.69 6.00
N ASP A 53 7.28 0.54 6.66
CA ASP A 53 8.47 -0.04 7.31
C ASP A 53 9.58 -0.32 6.28
N ILE A 54 9.22 -0.86 5.11
CA ILE A 54 10.18 -1.11 4.03
C ILE A 54 10.62 0.20 3.37
N LYS A 55 9.66 1.11 3.11
CA LYS A 55 9.95 2.41 2.50
C LYS A 55 10.90 3.27 3.35
N ASN A 56 10.77 3.25 4.67
CA ASN A 56 11.63 4.01 5.59
C ASN A 56 13.02 3.40 5.77
N LYS A 57 13.20 2.13 5.44
CA LYS A 57 14.50 1.44 5.50
C LYS A 57 15.33 1.61 4.22
N ARG A 58 14.73 2.11 3.14
CA ARG A 58 15.36 2.33 1.83
C ARG A 58 15.72 3.80 1.61
#